data_AF-A0A2I1G0Y3-F1
#
_entry.id   AF-A0A2I1G0Y3-F1
#
_cell.length_a   1.000
_cell.length_b   1.000
_cell.length_c   1.000
_cell.angle_alpha   90.00
_cell.angle_beta   90.00
_cell.angle_gamma   90.00
#
_symmetry.space_group_name_H-M   'P 1'
#
loop_
_entity.id
_entity.type
_entity.pdbx_description
1 polymer ?
#
loop_
_entity_poly.entity_id
_entity_poly.type
_entity_poly.pdbx_seq_one_letter_code
_entity_poly.pdbx_strand_id
1 'polypeptide(L)'
;MTSTAALDLDLVNQSTMRVQLIQNYQPVQRLNEFRLFYQPPNDNNFYHVTFKMILQLSENYNDDYDYEFFYQSLDASYYVTCKLLPRPLIIEILNKEIYEIDFDTNDLKHKHTLTWNQKLNLELNLKQDIPFLQEQILKSNPSNTSIDQILSAQQDYEFRLFYQPLDDFNIYNVTCKLTLQDYNQNGDIDYDYEFFCKIPNDVINTRHVTCKFLTPSLIINILNKKVYGIDFDVNDLKCSFALTLQQKLNLELNLIYDFFS
;
A
#
# COMPACT_ATOMS: atom_id res chain seq x y z
N MET A 1 61.74 34.38 -27.74
CA MET A 1 60.44 34.25 -28.43
C MET A 1 60.55 32.95 -29.23
N THR A 2 59.85 31.86 -28.98
CA THR A 2 58.43 31.66 -28.64
C THR A 2 58.26 30.25 -28.05
N SER A 3 57.63 30.12 -26.87
CA SER A 3 57.00 28.87 -26.43
C SER A 3 55.88 29.21 -25.45
N THR A 4 54.89 29.94 -25.95
CA THR A 4 53.66 30.29 -25.22
C THR A 4 52.45 29.50 -25.74
N ALA A 5 52.53 28.91 -26.94
CA ALA A 5 51.40 28.19 -27.54
C ALA A 5 51.12 26.81 -26.92
N ALA A 6 52.12 26.15 -26.32
CA ALA A 6 51.94 24.79 -25.77
C ALA A 6 51.22 24.79 -24.41
N LEU A 7 51.42 25.84 -23.60
CA LEU A 7 50.79 25.95 -22.27
C LEU A 7 49.30 26.34 -22.37
N ASP A 8 48.92 27.13 -23.38
CA ASP A 8 47.53 27.55 -23.59
C ASP A 8 46.64 26.39 -24.07
N LEU A 9 47.18 25.45 -24.85
CA LEU A 9 46.41 24.31 -25.36
C LEU A 9 46.06 23.29 -24.26
N ASP A 10 46.97 23.08 -23.30
CA ASP A 10 46.73 22.18 -22.15
C ASP A 10 45.72 22.77 -21.17
N LEU A 11 45.74 24.10 -20.95
CA LEU A 11 44.79 24.76 -20.07
C LEU A 11 43.37 24.77 -20.68
N VAL A 12 43.24 24.97 -21.99
CA VAL A 12 41.96 24.87 -22.70
C VAL A 12 41.43 23.43 -22.68
N ASN A 13 42.27 22.42 -22.86
CA ASN A 13 41.83 21.01 -22.79
C ASN A 13 41.39 20.60 -21.38
N GLN A 14 42.09 21.03 -20.32
CA GLN A 14 41.66 20.76 -18.94
C GLN A 14 40.36 21.49 -18.58
N SER A 15 40.18 22.71 -19.09
CA SER A 15 38.93 23.48 -18.92
C SER A 15 37.77 22.82 -19.66
N THR A 16 38.01 22.35 -20.89
CA THR A 16 36.99 21.69 -21.73
C THR A 16 36.59 20.33 -21.16
N MET A 17 37.54 19.55 -20.62
CA MET A 17 37.24 18.30 -19.90
C MET A 17 36.49 18.53 -18.59
N ARG A 18 36.76 19.62 -17.85
CA ARG A 18 35.97 20.00 -16.66
C ARG A 18 34.55 20.46 -17.01
N VAL A 19 34.37 21.18 -18.11
CA VAL A 19 33.03 21.63 -18.56
C VAL A 19 32.18 20.45 -19.09
N GLN A 20 32.80 19.47 -19.75
CA GLN A 20 32.08 18.28 -20.24
C GLN A 20 31.67 17.30 -19.13
N LEU A 21 32.40 17.23 -18.01
CA LEU A 21 32.02 16.36 -16.88
C LEU A 21 30.84 16.90 -16.05
N ILE A 22 30.48 18.18 -16.21
CA ILE A 22 29.40 18.82 -15.43
C ILE A 22 28.06 18.81 -16.19
N GLN A 23 28.05 18.56 -17.50
CA GLN A 23 26.83 18.64 -18.32
C GLN A 23 25.91 17.41 -18.29
N ASN A 24 26.27 16.33 -17.60
CA ASN A 24 25.43 15.13 -17.46
C ASN A 24 24.93 14.85 -16.03
N TYR A 25 25.04 15.83 -15.12
CA TYR A 25 24.23 15.77 -13.89
C TYR A 25 22.79 16.15 -14.25
N GLN A 26 22.03 15.15 -14.70
CA GLN A 26 20.59 15.19 -14.47
C GLN A 26 20.43 15.31 -12.94
N PRO A 27 19.70 16.32 -12.42
CA PRO A 27 19.40 16.33 -11.01
C PRO A 27 18.63 15.03 -10.75
N VAL A 28 19.21 14.13 -9.96
CA VAL A 28 18.44 13.04 -9.34
C VAL A 28 17.21 13.74 -8.77
N GLN A 29 16.02 13.39 -9.24
CA GLN A 29 14.81 13.93 -8.66
C GLN A 29 14.82 13.53 -7.19
N ARG A 30 15.07 14.49 -6.30
CA ARG A 30 15.17 14.25 -4.87
C ARG A 30 13.80 14.53 -4.28
N LEU A 31 13.26 13.55 -3.58
CA LEU A 31 12.01 13.68 -2.86
C LEU A 31 12.31 14.37 -1.51
N ASN A 32 11.90 15.63 -1.37
CA ASN A 32 12.04 16.37 -0.12
C ASN A 32 11.23 15.71 1.01
N GLU A 33 10.05 15.20 0.67
CA GLU A 33 9.23 14.37 1.53
C GLU A 33 8.57 13.29 0.67
N PHE A 34 8.47 12.07 1.21
CA PHE A 34 7.64 11.02 0.61
C PHE A 34 7.05 10.14 1.69
N ARG A 35 5.90 9.52 1.38
CA ARG A 35 5.12 8.71 2.30
C ARG A 35 4.72 7.41 1.63
N LEU A 36 4.64 6.35 2.42
CA LEU A 36 4.23 5.04 1.94
C LEU A 36 3.66 4.19 3.07
N PHE A 37 2.83 3.21 2.72
CA PHE A 37 2.46 2.12 3.60
C PHE A 37 3.52 1.02 3.51
N TYR A 38 3.88 0.45 4.65
CA TYR A 38 4.91 -0.57 4.74
C TYR A 38 4.54 -1.64 5.76
N GLN A 39 5.02 -2.85 5.51
CA GLN A 39 4.99 -3.92 6.50
C GLN A 39 6.33 -4.66 6.44
N PRO A 40 7.14 -4.62 7.51
CA PRO A 40 8.38 -5.36 7.54
C PRO A 40 8.09 -6.88 7.57
N PRO A 41 9.01 -7.70 7.03
CA PRO A 41 8.89 -9.15 7.12
C PRO A 41 8.83 -9.60 8.59
N ASN A 42 8.09 -10.67 8.85
CA ASN A 42 7.88 -11.25 10.18
C ASN A 42 7.20 -10.29 11.19
N ASP A 43 6.53 -9.25 10.71
CA ASP A 43 5.66 -8.39 11.51
C ASP A 43 4.23 -8.46 10.96
N ASN A 44 3.25 -8.54 11.85
CA ASN A 44 1.83 -8.58 11.49
C ASN A 44 1.20 -7.19 11.41
N ASN A 45 1.96 -6.14 11.75
CA ASN A 45 1.50 -4.76 11.81
C ASN A 45 1.80 -4.01 10.51
N PHE A 46 0.88 -3.14 10.15
CA PHE A 46 1.04 -2.20 9.05
C PHE A 46 1.55 -0.88 9.60
N TYR A 47 2.35 -0.18 8.80
CA TYR A 47 2.92 1.11 9.16
C TYR A 47 2.67 2.12 8.06
N HIS A 48 2.28 3.32 8.46
CA HIS A 48 2.42 4.50 7.63
C HIS A 48 3.77 5.15 7.91
N VAL A 49 4.59 5.27 6.89
CA VAL A 49 5.97 5.76 7.00
C VAL A 49 6.09 7.06 6.25
N THR A 50 6.68 8.06 6.90
CA THR A 50 6.96 9.37 6.31
C THR A 50 8.45 9.64 6.39
N PHE A 51 9.05 9.96 5.25
CA PHE A 51 10.45 10.35 5.11
C PHE A 51 10.51 11.86 4.85
N LYS A 52 11.21 12.61 5.70
CA LYS A 52 11.42 14.06 5.55
C LYS A 52 12.89 14.37 5.45
N MET A 53 13.32 15.06 4.41
CA MET A 53 14.72 15.45 4.26
C MET A 53 15.10 16.46 5.35
N ILE A 54 16.21 16.21 6.04
CA ILE A 54 16.65 16.98 7.23
C ILE A 54 16.92 18.46 6.91
N LEU A 55 17.31 18.78 5.68
CA LEU A 55 17.57 20.15 5.24
C LEU A 55 16.33 21.07 5.28
N GLN A 56 15.12 20.52 5.48
CA GLN A 56 13.86 21.25 5.54
C GLN A 56 13.08 21.03 6.85
N LEU A 57 13.74 20.68 7.96
CA LEU A 57 13.08 20.62 9.28
C LEU A 57 12.57 22.02 9.68
N SER A 58 11.33 22.35 9.30
CA SER A 58 10.56 23.45 9.88
C SER A 58 9.91 22.99 11.18
N GLU A 59 9.79 23.88 12.15
CA GLU A 59 9.44 23.65 13.57
C GLU A 59 8.05 23.02 13.85
N ASN A 60 7.31 22.57 12.84
CA ASN A 60 5.97 22.03 12.99
C ASN A 60 5.99 20.49 13.02
N TYR A 61 6.54 19.93 14.11
CA TYR A 61 6.44 18.50 14.39
C TYR A 61 5.02 18.20 14.85
N ASN A 62 4.24 17.54 14.01
CA ASN A 62 3.04 16.88 14.49
C ASN A 62 3.51 15.59 15.16
N ASP A 63 3.57 15.57 16.50
CA ASP A 63 4.12 14.49 17.33
C ASP A 63 3.27 13.19 17.33
N ASP A 64 2.37 13.07 16.37
CA ASP A 64 1.45 11.94 16.23
C ASP A 64 2.09 10.78 15.44
N TYR A 65 3.22 10.29 15.94
CA TYR A 65 3.88 9.09 15.46
C TYR A 65 4.29 8.18 16.61
N ASP A 66 4.41 6.89 16.31
CA ASP A 66 4.66 5.83 17.29
C ASP A 66 6.15 5.48 17.39
N TYR A 67 6.90 5.74 16.32
CA TYR A 67 8.35 5.58 16.27
C TYR A 67 8.99 6.59 15.31
N GLU A 68 10.25 6.94 15.58
CA GLU A 68 11.05 7.86 14.78
C GLU A 68 12.52 7.42 14.77
N PHE A 69 13.22 7.70 13.69
CA PHE A 69 14.66 7.48 13.58
C PHE A 69 15.28 8.32 12.46
N PHE A 70 16.60 8.41 12.45
CA PHE A 70 17.35 9.04 11.36
C PHE A 70 17.87 7.99 10.38
N TYR A 71 17.74 8.31 9.09
CA TYR A 71 18.31 7.54 7.99
C TYR A 71 19.24 8.42 7.18
N GLN A 72 20.45 7.94 6.93
CA GLN A 72 21.43 8.65 6.11
C GLN A 72 21.79 7.77 4.91
N SER A 73 21.50 8.28 3.71
CA SER A 73 22.03 7.75 2.46
C SER A 73 23.26 8.56 2.03
N LEU A 74 23.92 8.14 0.95
CA LEU A 74 25.05 8.88 0.37
C LEU A 74 24.65 10.29 -0.09
N ASP A 75 23.41 10.45 -0.55
CA ASP A 75 22.95 11.67 -1.22
C ASP A 75 22.03 12.55 -0.36
N ALA A 76 21.44 11.99 0.70
CA ALA A 76 20.48 12.69 1.55
C ALA A 76 20.39 12.07 2.95
N SER A 77 20.05 12.92 3.92
CA SER A 77 19.66 12.48 5.26
C SER A 77 18.18 12.75 5.46
N TYR A 78 17.48 11.75 5.96
CA TYR A 78 16.05 11.76 6.24
C TYR A 78 15.80 11.57 7.73
N TYR A 79 14.83 12.32 8.23
CA TYR A 79 14.14 12.05 9.48
C TYR A 79 12.88 11.23 9.13
N VAL A 80 12.79 10.04 9.71
CA VAL A 80 11.78 9.04 9.37
C VAL A 80 10.83 8.90 10.56
N THR A 81 9.53 9.03 10.31
CA THR A 81 8.48 8.82 11.31
C THR A 81 7.57 7.68 10.87
N CYS A 82 7.19 6.83 11.81
CA CYS A 82 6.34 5.67 11.58
C CYS A 82 5.12 5.72 12.50
N LYS A 83 3.94 5.52 11.91
CA LYS A 83 2.68 5.34 12.63
C LYS A 83 2.20 3.91 12.44
N LEU A 84 1.94 3.19 13.53
CA LEU A 84 1.34 1.86 13.47
C LEU A 84 -0.13 2.00 13.10
N LEU A 85 -0.55 1.17 12.14
CA LEU A 85 -1.92 1.09 11.68
C LEU A 85 -2.48 -0.29 12.07
N PRO A 86 -3.38 -0.36 13.06
CA PRO A 86 -4.09 -1.58 13.38
C PRO A 86 -4.92 -2.06 12.17
N ARG A 87 -5.19 -3.37 12.10
CA ARG A 87 -5.98 -3.95 10.99
C ARG A 87 -7.36 -3.29 10.80
N PRO A 88 -8.13 -2.96 11.86
CA PRO A 88 -9.38 -2.22 11.69
C PRO A 88 -9.20 -0.91 10.92
N LEU A 89 -8.14 -0.16 11.22
CA LEU A 89 -7.83 1.09 10.53
C LEU A 89 -7.40 0.87 9.07
N ILE A 90 -6.67 -0.21 8.79
CA ILE A 90 -6.34 -0.59 7.41
C ILE A 90 -7.61 -0.90 6.61
N ILE A 91 -8.55 -1.62 7.19
CA ILE A 91 -9.83 -1.95 6.55
C ILE A 91 -10.64 -0.69 6.28
N GLU A 92 -10.67 0.25 7.22
CA GLU A 92 -11.33 1.54 7.06
C GLU A 92 -10.71 2.35 5.90
N ILE A 93 -9.37 2.49 5.89
CA ILE A 93 -8.68 3.18 4.79
C ILE A 93 -8.97 2.51 3.45
N LEU A 94 -8.92 1.18 3.38
CA LEU A 94 -9.25 0.44 2.17
C LEU A 94 -10.70 0.69 1.72
N ASN A 95 -11.67 0.59 2.62
CA ASN A 95 -13.08 0.82 2.29
C ASN A 95 -13.36 2.25 1.86
N LYS A 96 -12.70 3.22 2.49
CA LYS A 96 -12.82 4.65 2.13
C LYS A 96 -12.20 4.96 0.78
N GLU A 97 -10.96 4.54 0.54
CA GLU A 97 -10.20 4.89 -0.66
C GLU A 97 -10.65 4.12 -1.91
N ILE A 98 -11.28 2.95 -1.75
CA ILE A 98 -11.72 2.10 -2.86
C ILE A 98 -13.22 2.18 -3.11
N TYR A 99 -14.01 2.10 -2.04
CA TYR A 99 -15.47 1.97 -2.14
C TYR A 99 -16.21 3.23 -1.66
N GLU A 100 -15.49 4.27 -1.24
CA GLU A 100 -16.06 5.51 -0.70
C GLU A 100 -16.98 5.28 0.51
N ILE A 101 -16.75 4.17 1.24
CA ILE A 101 -17.49 3.82 2.46
C ILE A 101 -16.71 4.39 3.65
N ASP A 102 -17.24 5.46 4.24
CA ASP A 102 -16.68 6.08 5.45
C ASP A 102 -17.20 5.36 6.70
N PHE A 103 -16.29 4.81 7.50
CA PHE A 103 -16.63 4.34 8.84
C PHE A 103 -16.28 5.46 9.81
N ASP A 104 -17.20 5.81 10.71
CA ASP A 104 -16.95 6.84 11.72
C ASP A 104 -15.98 6.29 12.78
N THR A 105 -14.70 6.69 12.72
CA THR A 105 -13.77 6.34 13.80
C THR A 105 -12.95 7.53 14.30
N ASN A 106 -13.02 7.73 15.62
CA ASN A 106 -12.13 8.61 16.37
C ASN A 106 -10.75 7.94 16.66
N ASP A 107 -10.47 6.76 16.09
CA ASP A 107 -9.35 5.90 16.50
C ASP A 107 -8.01 6.24 15.84
N LEU A 108 -7.99 7.04 14.77
CA LEU A 108 -6.76 7.51 14.10
C LEU A 108 -5.80 8.28 15.01
N LYS A 109 -6.26 8.78 16.17
CA LYS A 109 -5.47 9.62 17.08
C LYS A 109 -4.78 8.87 18.22
N HIS A 110 -4.91 7.55 18.30
CA HIS A 110 -4.28 6.79 19.37
C HIS A 110 -2.79 6.57 19.08
N LYS A 111 -1.95 6.84 20.08
CA LYS A 111 -0.52 6.52 20.04
C LYS A 111 -0.33 5.07 20.47
N HIS A 112 0.27 4.26 19.61
CA HIS A 112 0.55 2.86 19.87
C HIS A 112 1.97 2.68 20.41
N THR A 113 2.12 1.89 21.47
CA THR A 113 3.46 1.58 21.99
C THR A 113 4.04 0.39 21.25
N LEU A 114 5.08 0.63 20.46
CA LEU A 114 5.85 -0.42 19.79
C LEU A 114 6.84 -1.08 20.76
N THR A 115 6.92 -2.41 20.71
CA THR A 115 7.97 -3.17 21.38
C THR A 115 9.33 -2.86 20.75
N TRP A 116 10.40 -3.10 21.51
CA TRP A 116 11.76 -2.87 21.01
C TRP A 116 12.08 -3.71 19.77
N ASN A 117 11.62 -4.97 19.74
CA ASN A 117 11.80 -5.86 18.59
C ASN A 117 11.08 -5.35 17.34
N GLN A 118 9.85 -4.82 17.48
CA GLN A 118 9.12 -4.22 16.36
C GLN A 118 9.85 -2.99 15.82
N LYS A 119 10.33 -2.11 16.71
CA LYS A 119 11.11 -0.92 16.33
C LYS A 119 12.37 -1.29 15.54
N LEU A 120 13.14 -2.24 16.07
CA LEU A 120 14.37 -2.70 15.43
C LEU A 120 14.09 -3.38 14.07
N ASN A 121 13.09 -4.25 14.01
CA ASN A 121 12.70 -4.92 12.77
C ASN A 121 12.27 -3.91 11.70
N LEU A 122 11.42 -2.94 12.07
CA LEU A 122 10.96 -1.89 11.19
C LEU A 122 12.13 -1.05 10.66
N GLU A 123 13.02 -0.59 11.54
CA GLU A 123 14.15 0.24 11.15
C GLU A 123 15.12 -0.49 10.23
N LEU A 124 15.51 -1.72 10.56
CA LEU A 124 16.49 -2.48 9.78
C LEU A 124 15.97 -2.78 8.37
N ASN A 125 14.72 -3.25 8.25
CA ASN A 125 14.16 -3.59 6.95
C ASN A 125 13.88 -2.33 6.11
N LEU A 126 13.38 -1.24 6.71
CA LEU A 126 13.26 0.04 5.98
C LEU A 126 14.62 0.51 5.46
N LYS A 127 15.67 0.49 6.30
CA LYS A 127 17.02 0.90 5.88
C LYS A 127 17.54 0.08 4.69
N GLN A 128 17.17 -1.20 4.64
CA GLN A 128 17.53 -2.10 3.54
C GLN A 128 16.70 -1.84 2.28
N ASP A 129 15.40 -1.56 2.42
CA ASP A 129 14.45 -1.48 1.30
C ASP A 129 14.36 -0.07 0.69
N ILE A 130 14.75 0.99 1.41
CA ILE A 130 14.64 2.39 0.97
C ILE A 130 15.17 2.63 -0.45
N PRO A 131 16.35 2.12 -0.86
CA PRO A 131 16.83 2.36 -2.22
C PRO A 131 15.86 1.87 -3.29
N PHE A 132 15.26 0.69 -3.09
CA PHE A 132 14.24 0.14 -3.97
C PHE A 132 12.94 0.96 -3.90
N LEU A 133 12.47 1.31 -2.70
CA LEU A 133 11.26 2.10 -2.51
C LEU A 133 11.35 3.48 -3.20
N GLN A 134 12.49 4.16 -3.07
CA GLN A 134 12.74 5.45 -3.74
C GLN A 134 12.70 5.32 -5.26
N GLU A 135 13.30 4.27 -5.82
CA GLU A 135 13.25 4.02 -7.26
C GLU A 135 11.80 3.84 -7.74
N GLN A 136 10.96 3.12 -7.00
CA GLN A 136 9.55 2.91 -7.36
C GLN A 136 8.74 4.21 -7.28
N ILE A 137 8.97 5.02 -6.25
CA ILE A 137 8.29 6.33 -6.12
C ILE A 137 8.70 7.29 -7.24
N LEU A 138 9.96 7.24 -7.70
CA LEU A 138 10.41 8.07 -8.83
C LEU A 138 9.87 7.58 -10.18
N LYS A 139 9.59 6.28 -10.30
CA LYS A 139 9.02 5.68 -11.52
C LYS A 139 7.49 5.75 -11.58
N SER A 140 6.83 5.92 -10.43
CA SER A 140 5.38 5.90 -10.36
C SER A 140 4.76 7.02 -11.21
N ASN A 141 4.09 6.63 -12.29
CA ASN A 141 3.17 7.49 -13.02
C ASN A 141 1.75 7.22 -12.51
N PRO A 142 0.93 8.25 -12.21
CA PRO A 142 -0.42 8.07 -11.66
C PRO A 142 -1.42 7.37 -12.62
N SER A 143 -1.01 6.99 -13.83
CA SER A 143 -1.83 6.29 -14.81
C SER A 143 -1.40 4.83 -14.96
N ASN A 144 -1.84 3.93 -14.06
CA ASN A 144 -1.64 2.49 -14.25
C ASN A 144 -2.92 1.69 -13.91
N THR A 145 -3.58 1.22 -14.97
CA THR A 145 -4.94 0.64 -15.05
C THR A 145 -5.14 -0.74 -14.38
N SER A 146 -4.08 -1.37 -13.85
CA SER A 146 -4.11 -2.79 -13.45
C SER A 146 -4.97 -3.10 -12.21
N ILE A 147 -4.99 -2.23 -11.17
CA ILE A 147 -5.78 -2.51 -9.94
C ILE A 147 -7.26 -2.19 -10.14
N ASP A 148 -7.59 -1.21 -10.98
CA ASP A 148 -8.98 -0.82 -11.27
C ASP A 148 -9.78 -1.94 -11.96
N GLN A 149 -9.08 -2.86 -12.65
CA GLN A 149 -9.70 -4.05 -13.25
C GLN A 149 -10.18 -5.06 -12.19
N ILE A 150 -9.50 -5.15 -11.04
CA ILE A 150 -9.85 -6.06 -9.93
C ILE A 150 -10.89 -5.40 -9.03
N LEU A 151 -10.77 -4.09 -8.82
CA LEU A 151 -11.69 -3.28 -8.03
C LEU A 151 -12.64 -2.52 -8.98
N SER A 152 -13.43 -3.28 -9.76
CA SER A 152 -14.39 -2.67 -10.69
C SER A 152 -15.48 -1.87 -9.97
N ALA A 153 -16.08 -0.89 -10.67
CA ALA A 153 -17.16 -0.06 -10.16
C ALA A 153 -18.36 -0.89 -9.65
N GLN A 154 -18.97 -0.42 -8.57
CA GLN A 154 -20.15 -1.01 -7.94
C GLN A 154 -21.36 -0.89 -8.90
N GLN A 155 -22.10 -1.98 -9.08
CA GLN A 155 -23.39 -2.00 -9.79
C GLN A 155 -24.54 -1.93 -8.78
N ASP A 156 -25.72 -1.46 -9.18
CA ASP A 156 -26.88 -1.22 -8.28
C ASP A 156 -27.35 -2.45 -7.47
N TYR A 157 -26.93 -3.67 -7.85
CA TYR A 157 -27.27 -4.94 -7.19
C TYR A 157 -26.07 -5.66 -6.58
N GLU A 158 -24.95 -4.95 -6.49
CA GLU A 158 -23.67 -5.45 -6.00
C GLU A 158 -23.17 -4.59 -4.85
N PHE A 159 -22.72 -5.24 -3.79
CA PHE A 159 -22.07 -4.60 -2.67
C PHE A 159 -20.67 -5.18 -2.50
N ARG A 160 -19.68 -4.31 -2.29
CA ARG A 160 -18.29 -4.72 -2.07
C ARG A 160 -17.73 -4.03 -0.84
N LEU A 161 -16.93 -4.76 -0.08
CA LEU A 161 -16.16 -4.19 1.03
C LEU A 161 -14.91 -5.03 1.31
N PHE A 162 -13.97 -4.41 2.02
CA PHE A 162 -12.92 -5.12 2.73
C PHE A 162 -13.43 -5.51 4.12
N TYR A 163 -13.23 -6.77 4.47
CA TYR A 163 -13.74 -7.37 5.71
C TYR A 163 -12.67 -8.16 6.44
N GLN A 164 -12.73 -8.14 7.76
CA GLN A 164 -12.00 -9.07 8.62
C GLN A 164 -13.01 -9.67 9.60
N PRO A 165 -13.28 -10.98 9.51
CA PRO A 165 -14.12 -11.68 10.48
C PRO A 165 -13.56 -11.56 11.90
N LEU A 166 -14.44 -11.64 12.90
CA LEU A 166 -14.02 -11.76 14.28
C LEU A 166 -13.10 -12.98 14.45
N ASP A 167 -12.05 -12.85 15.27
CA ASP A 167 -11.05 -13.88 15.54
C ASP A 167 -10.26 -14.39 14.31
N ASP A 168 -10.32 -13.67 13.18
CA ASP A 168 -9.44 -13.90 12.03
C ASP A 168 -8.40 -12.77 11.93
N PHE A 169 -7.21 -13.07 11.44
CA PHE A 169 -6.20 -12.06 11.11
C PHE A 169 -6.24 -11.67 9.63
N ASN A 170 -6.94 -12.44 8.80
CA ASN A 170 -6.97 -12.25 7.36
C ASN A 170 -7.97 -11.15 6.96
N ILE A 171 -7.61 -10.38 5.93
CA ILE A 171 -8.49 -9.39 5.33
C ILE A 171 -8.95 -9.94 3.99
N TYR A 172 -10.25 -9.81 3.72
CA TYR A 172 -10.91 -10.32 2.54
C TYR A 172 -11.51 -9.17 1.75
N ASN A 173 -11.38 -9.18 0.43
CA ASN A 173 -12.25 -8.42 -0.45
C ASN A 173 -13.52 -9.26 -0.67
N VAL A 174 -14.64 -8.77 -0.17
CA VAL A 174 -15.94 -9.44 -0.24
C VAL A 174 -16.77 -8.75 -1.31
N THR A 175 -17.39 -9.56 -2.15
CA THR A 175 -18.36 -9.11 -3.15
C THR A 175 -19.65 -9.88 -2.95
N CYS A 176 -20.75 -9.16 -2.82
CA CYS A 176 -22.08 -9.70 -2.64
C CYS A 176 -22.96 -9.25 -3.81
N LYS A 177 -23.53 -10.20 -4.55
CA LYS A 177 -24.40 -9.95 -5.70
C LYS A 177 -25.78 -10.57 -5.48
N LEU A 178 -26.83 -9.83 -5.84
CA LEU A 178 -28.17 -10.40 -5.90
C LEU A 178 -28.25 -11.40 -7.07
N THR A 179 -28.59 -12.67 -6.84
CA THR A 179 -28.81 -13.61 -7.93
C THR A 179 -30.25 -13.48 -8.44
N LEU A 180 -30.41 -12.73 -9.54
CA LEU A 180 -31.59 -12.85 -10.42
C LEU A 180 -31.42 -14.12 -11.27
N GLN A 181 -32.53 -14.76 -11.65
CA GLN A 181 -32.66 -16.16 -12.10
C GLN A 181 -31.77 -16.69 -13.26
N ASP A 182 -30.78 -15.97 -13.80
CA ASP A 182 -29.92 -16.41 -14.90
C ASP A 182 -28.42 -16.17 -14.60
N TYR A 183 -27.86 -16.83 -13.58
CA TYR A 183 -26.42 -16.80 -13.29
C TYR A 183 -25.63 -17.63 -14.31
N ASN A 184 -25.28 -17.03 -15.45
CA ASN A 184 -24.33 -17.62 -16.40
C ASN A 184 -22.90 -17.38 -15.90
N GLN A 185 -22.25 -18.44 -15.38
CA GLN A 185 -20.82 -18.47 -15.08
C GLN A 185 -19.99 -18.46 -16.38
N ASN A 186 -19.75 -17.28 -16.94
CA ASN A 186 -18.82 -17.10 -18.08
C ASN A 186 -17.73 -16.04 -17.80
N GLY A 187 -17.41 -15.80 -16.52
CA GLY A 187 -16.33 -14.93 -16.10
C GLY A 187 -15.13 -15.72 -15.56
N ASP A 188 -13.93 -15.18 -15.75
CA ASP A 188 -12.69 -15.66 -15.12
C ASP A 188 -12.88 -15.69 -13.59
N ILE A 189 -12.83 -16.87 -12.99
CA ILE A 189 -13.13 -17.07 -11.56
C ILE A 189 -11.90 -16.64 -10.75
N ASP A 190 -11.90 -15.40 -10.29
CA ASP A 190 -10.85 -14.84 -9.42
C ASP A 190 -11.37 -14.61 -7.99
N TYR A 191 -11.80 -15.69 -7.33
CA TYR A 191 -12.14 -15.69 -5.91
C TYR A 191 -11.61 -16.94 -5.22
N ASP A 192 -11.32 -16.83 -3.93
CA ASP A 192 -10.74 -17.91 -3.12
C ASP A 192 -11.82 -18.75 -2.42
N TYR A 193 -13.00 -18.15 -2.24
CA TYR A 193 -14.17 -18.81 -1.66
C TYR A 193 -15.47 -18.18 -2.16
N GLU A 194 -16.52 -18.99 -2.27
CA GLU A 194 -17.86 -18.53 -2.58
C GLU A 194 -18.89 -19.31 -1.77
N PHE A 195 -20.03 -18.66 -1.50
CA PHE A 195 -21.21 -19.28 -0.90
C PHE A 195 -22.48 -18.51 -1.30
N PHE A 196 -23.63 -19.12 -1.03
CA PHE A 196 -24.94 -18.53 -1.29
C PHE A 196 -25.70 -18.41 0.02
N CYS A 197 -26.20 -17.21 0.34
CA CYS A 197 -27.02 -16.99 1.53
C CYS A 197 -28.41 -16.50 1.15
N LYS A 198 -29.40 -16.92 1.94
CA LYS A 198 -30.79 -16.46 1.83
C LYS A 198 -31.07 -15.53 3.00
N ILE A 199 -31.58 -14.34 2.72
CA ILE A 199 -32.02 -13.42 3.77
C ILE A 199 -33.35 -13.93 4.33
N PRO A 200 -33.52 -14.03 5.65
CA PRO A 200 -34.80 -14.33 6.25
C PRO A 200 -35.86 -13.32 5.76
N ASN A 201 -36.98 -13.83 5.23
CA ASN A 201 -38.10 -13.08 4.62
C ASN A 201 -37.95 -12.65 3.14
N ASP A 202 -36.80 -12.90 2.49
CA ASP A 202 -36.65 -12.72 1.04
C ASP A 202 -36.44 -14.08 0.34
N VAL A 203 -37.56 -14.75 0.05
CA VAL A 203 -37.56 -16.10 -0.54
C VAL A 203 -37.13 -16.10 -2.01
N ILE A 204 -37.13 -14.94 -2.66
CA ILE A 204 -36.88 -14.79 -4.10
C ILE A 204 -35.41 -14.41 -4.35
N ASN A 205 -34.79 -13.61 -3.48
CA ASN A 205 -33.45 -13.10 -3.71
C ASN A 205 -32.39 -13.85 -2.88
N THR A 206 -31.75 -14.83 -3.52
CA THR A 206 -30.51 -15.40 -2.98
C THR A 206 -29.37 -14.40 -3.22
N ARG A 207 -28.43 -14.30 -2.28
CA ARG A 207 -27.20 -13.54 -2.46
C ARG A 207 -26.06 -14.49 -2.75
N HIS A 208 -25.32 -14.21 -3.82
CA HIS A 208 -24.06 -14.86 -4.13
C HIS A 208 -22.94 -14.03 -3.51
N VAL A 209 -22.17 -14.65 -2.61
CA VAL A 209 -21.08 -14.00 -1.92
C VAL A 209 -19.77 -14.64 -2.36
N THR A 210 -18.86 -13.84 -2.90
CA THR A 210 -17.51 -14.25 -3.28
C THR A 210 -16.49 -13.51 -2.42
N CYS A 211 -15.46 -14.21 -2.00
CA CYS A 211 -14.43 -13.68 -1.13
C CYS A 211 -13.04 -13.94 -1.74
N LYS A 212 -12.22 -12.90 -1.75
CA LYS A 212 -10.80 -12.98 -2.13
C LYS A 212 -9.94 -12.64 -0.93
N PHE A 213 -9.05 -13.55 -0.54
CA PHE A 213 -8.07 -13.30 0.50
C PHE A 213 -7.01 -12.31 -0.01
N LEU A 214 -6.62 -11.37 0.86
CA LEU A 214 -5.60 -10.40 0.56
C LEU A 214 -4.36 -10.68 1.37
N THR A 215 -3.26 -11.02 0.67
CA THR A 215 -1.95 -11.08 1.31
C THR A 215 -1.57 -9.71 1.84
N PRO A 216 -0.75 -9.63 2.89
CA PRO A 216 -0.32 -8.34 3.41
C PRO A 216 0.45 -7.52 2.36
N SER A 217 1.25 -8.16 1.51
CA SER A 217 1.90 -7.52 0.35
C SER A 217 0.91 -6.89 -0.63
N LEU A 218 -0.20 -7.59 -0.91
CA LEU A 218 -1.27 -7.09 -1.78
C LEU A 218 -1.96 -5.87 -1.16
N ILE A 219 -2.26 -5.91 0.14
CA ILE A 219 -2.84 -4.77 0.87
C ILE A 219 -1.93 -3.54 0.77
N ILE A 220 -0.63 -3.72 1.02
CA ILE A 220 0.37 -2.65 0.90
C ILE A 220 0.40 -2.09 -0.52
N ASN A 221 0.32 -2.93 -1.55
CA ASN A 221 0.32 -2.45 -2.94
C ASN A 221 -0.96 -1.67 -3.27
N ILE A 222 -2.14 -2.16 -2.87
CA ILE A 222 -3.42 -1.45 -3.08
C ILE A 222 -3.38 -0.07 -2.43
N LEU A 223 -2.97 0.00 -1.16
CA LEU A 223 -2.91 1.26 -0.41
C LEU A 223 -1.93 2.25 -1.04
N ASN A 224 -0.71 1.83 -1.33
CA ASN A 224 0.29 2.71 -1.92
C ASN A 224 -0.09 3.18 -3.33
N LYS A 225 -0.70 2.30 -4.13
CA LYS A 225 -1.16 2.70 -5.46
C LYS A 225 -2.30 3.70 -5.40
N LYS A 226 -3.26 3.49 -4.50
CA LYS A 226 -4.46 4.35 -4.43
C LYS A 226 -4.22 5.67 -3.74
N VAL A 227 -3.46 5.67 -2.65
CA VAL A 227 -3.19 6.89 -1.87
C VAL A 227 -2.02 7.69 -2.44
N TYR A 228 -0.97 7.02 -2.93
CA TYR A 228 0.26 7.66 -3.37
C TYR A 228 0.61 7.48 -4.85
N GLY A 229 -0.17 6.68 -5.59
CA GLY A 229 0.14 6.37 -6.99
C GLY A 229 1.31 5.40 -7.19
N ILE A 230 1.87 4.81 -6.11
CA ILE A 230 3.06 3.95 -6.16
C ILE A 230 2.63 2.52 -6.44
N ASP A 231 3.10 1.94 -7.55
CA ASP A 231 2.84 0.54 -7.92
C ASP A 231 4.11 -0.29 -7.70
N PHE A 232 4.04 -1.26 -6.79
CA PHE A 232 5.18 -2.15 -6.49
C PHE A 232 5.23 -3.40 -7.39
N ASP A 233 4.38 -3.49 -8.42
CA ASP A 233 4.30 -4.62 -9.36
C ASP A 233 4.24 -5.97 -8.64
N VAL A 234 3.20 -6.14 -7.81
CA VAL A 234 3.02 -7.37 -7.05
C VAL A 234 2.22 -8.37 -7.89
N ASN A 235 2.91 -9.35 -8.47
CA ASN A 235 2.31 -10.49 -9.19
C ASN A 235 1.37 -11.37 -8.33
N ASP A 236 1.24 -11.09 -7.03
CA ASP A 236 0.35 -11.80 -6.09
C ASP A 236 -1.15 -11.65 -6.41
N LEU A 237 -1.52 -10.69 -7.26
CA LEU A 237 -2.91 -10.37 -7.60
C LEU A 237 -3.69 -11.55 -8.21
N LYS A 238 -3.01 -12.53 -8.83
CA LYS A 238 -3.64 -13.69 -9.50
C LYS A 238 -3.53 -15.01 -8.72
N CYS A 239 -2.97 -14.99 -7.51
CA CYS A 239 -2.82 -16.21 -6.73
C CYS A 239 -4.18 -16.63 -6.14
N SER A 240 -4.61 -17.86 -6.42
CA SER A 240 -5.75 -18.49 -5.74
C SER A 240 -5.29 -19.06 -4.40
N PHE A 241 -5.91 -18.66 -3.31
CA PHE A 241 -5.60 -19.15 -1.97
C PHE A 241 -6.64 -20.16 -1.50
N ALA A 242 -6.19 -21.37 -1.17
CA ALA A 242 -7.07 -22.39 -0.60
C ALA A 242 -7.34 -22.08 0.89
N LEU A 243 -8.51 -21.52 1.18
CA LEU A 243 -8.94 -21.31 2.56
C LEU A 243 -9.22 -22.64 3.28
N THR A 244 -8.82 -22.69 4.56
CA THR A 244 -9.18 -23.81 5.45
C THR A 244 -10.68 -23.84 5.72
N LEU A 245 -11.21 -25.00 6.12
CA LEU A 245 -12.62 -25.12 6.50
C LEU A 245 -13.01 -24.16 7.63
N GLN A 246 -12.11 -23.96 8.60
CA GLN A 246 -12.34 -23.03 9.71
C GLN A 246 -12.48 -21.59 9.22
N GLN A 247 -11.59 -21.13 8.33
CA GLN A 247 -11.67 -19.79 7.75
C GLN A 247 -12.97 -19.59 6.96
N LYS A 248 -13.37 -20.60 6.17
CA LYS A 248 -14.61 -20.55 5.38
C LYS A 248 -15.84 -20.40 6.29
N LEU A 249 -15.96 -21.25 7.32
CA LEU A 249 -17.08 -21.20 8.26
C LEU A 249 -17.09 -19.90 9.06
N ASN A 250 -15.93 -19.42 9.50
CA ASN A 250 -15.85 -18.16 10.24
C ASN A 250 -16.30 -16.98 9.37
N LEU A 251 -15.82 -16.92 8.13
CA LEU A 251 -16.18 -15.88 7.17
C LEU A 251 -17.68 -15.90 6.85
N GLU A 252 -18.25 -17.08 6.58
CA GLU A 252 -19.68 -17.25 6.30
C GLU A 252 -20.55 -16.79 7.48
N LEU A 253 -20.26 -17.27 8.70
CA LEU A 253 -21.06 -16.94 9.90
C LEU A 253 -21.03 -15.45 10.22
N ASN A 254 -19.84 -14.84 10.18
CA ASN A 254 -19.69 -13.43 10.50
C ASN A 254 -20.36 -12.54 9.44
N LEU A 255 -20.20 -12.86 8.14
CA LEU A 255 -20.88 -12.09 7.08
C LEU A 255 -22.41 -12.21 7.15
N ILE A 256 -22.94 -13.40 7.47
CA ILE A 256 -24.38 -13.59 7.67
C ILE A 256 -24.87 -12.77 8.86
N TYR A 257 -24.14 -12.78 9.96
CA TYR A 257 -24.53 -12.08 11.18
C TYR A 257 -24.47 -10.55 11.00
N ASP A 258 -23.37 -10.03 10.44
CA ASP A 258 -23.14 -8.58 10.37
C ASP A 258 -23.95 -7.88 9.27
N PHE A 259 -24.28 -8.57 8.17
CA PHE A 259 -24.85 -7.93 6.98
C PHE A 259 -26.17 -8.53 6.49
N PHE A 260 -26.54 -9.74 6.92
CA PHE A 260 -27.68 -10.48 6.33
C PHE A 260 -28.71 -11.00 7.36
N SER A 261 -28.56 -10.63 8.64
CA SER A 261 -29.47 -10.99 9.74
C SER A 261 -30.37 -9.82 10.13
#